data_AF-A0A918AR06-F1
#
_entry.id   AF-A0A918AR06-F1
#
_cell.length_a   1.000
_cell.length_b   1.000
_cell.length_c   1.000
_cell.angle_alpha   90.00
_cell.angle_beta   90.00
_cell.angle_gamma   90.00
#
_symmetry.space_group_name_H-M   'P 1'
#
loop_
_entity.id
_entity.type
_entity.pdbx_description
1 polymer ?
#
loop_
_entity_poly.entity_id
_entity_poly.type
_entity_poly.pdbx_seq_one_letter_code
_entity_poly.pdbx_strand_id
1 'polypeptide(L)'
;MSHAVGDRDPSTAQLVSQLSEQVSRLAREEIRLAAAELRSKGKRVGAGAGLLGGAGVLAWFGVMSLIAGLVLVLATVLPAWLAAFVVAAGVFALAGVLALVGRSQVRKGTPPIPEEAIEGVKRDISAVSERAHR
;
A
#
# COMPACT_ATOMS: atom_id res chain seq x y z
N MET A 1 60.01 -42.55 -12.02
CA MET A 1 59.03 -42.55 -13.13
C MET A 1 58.09 -41.38 -12.88
N SER A 2 58.49 -40.22 -13.39
CA SER A 2 57.86 -38.92 -13.15
C SER A 2 56.63 -38.77 -14.05
N HIS A 3 55.46 -38.48 -13.48
CA HIS A 3 54.36 -37.88 -14.23
C HIS A 3 54.05 -36.52 -13.61
N ALA A 4 54.27 -35.51 -14.45
CA ALA A 4 54.18 -34.11 -14.14
C ALA A 4 52.74 -33.70 -13.83
N VAL A 5 52.59 -33.02 -12.70
CA VAL A 5 51.45 -32.15 -12.42
C VAL A 5 51.49 -31.03 -13.46
N GLY A 6 50.62 -31.09 -14.45
CA GLY A 6 50.39 -30.02 -15.40
C GLY A 6 49.50 -28.96 -14.77
N ASP A 7 50.09 -28.08 -13.97
CA ASP A 7 49.44 -26.86 -13.48
C ASP A 7 49.35 -25.89 -14.66
N ARG A 8 48.19 -25.87 -15.32
CA ARG A 8 47.85 -24.87 -16.33
C ARG A 8 46.92 -23.88 -15.65
N ASP A 9 47.40 -22.66 -15.44
CA ASP A 9 46.55 -21.54 -15.02
C ASP A 9 45.29 -21.50 -15.89
N PRO A 10 44.11 -21.30 -15.30
CA PRO A 10 42.87 -21.25 -16.06
C PRO A 10 42.98 -20.18 -17.14
N SER A 11 42.67 -20.55 -18.38
CA SER A 11 42.70 -19.59 -19.49
C SER A 11 41.72 -18.44 -19.23
N THR A 12 42.03 -17.24 -19.73
CA THR A 12 41.16 -16.05 -19.60
C THR A 12 39.72 -16.33 -20.06
N ALA A 13 39.56 -17.19 -21.06
CA ALA A 13 38.25 -17.65 -21.53
C ALA A 13 37.48 -18.47 -20.47
N GLN A 14 38.17 -19.32 -19.71
CA GLN A 14 37.57 -20.08 -18.61
C GLN A 14 37.19 -19.17 -17.43
N LEU A 15 38.00 -18.16 -17.11
CA LEU A 15 37.68 -17.20 -16.04
C LEU A 15 36.45 -16.35 -16.39
N VAL A 16 36.34 -15.87 -17.63
CA VAL A 16 35.16 -15.12 -18.10
C VAL A 16 33.90 -16.00 -18.08
N SER A 17 34.01 -17.27 -18.47
CA SER A 17 32.91 -18.23 -18.39
C SER A 17 32.46 -18.45 -16.94
N GLN A 18 33.40 -18.69 -16.02
CA GLN A 18 33.11 -18.88 -14.60
C GLN A 18 32.50 -17.64 -13.94
N LEU A 19 32.99 -16.44 -14.27
CA LEU A 19 32.41 -15.19 -13.78
C LEU A 19 30.98 -15.01 -14.28
N SER A 20 30.73 -15.29 -15.56
CA SER A 20 29.39 -15.21 -16.15
C SER A 20 28.41 -16.18 -15.49
N GLU A 21 28.86 -17.40 -15.17
CA GLU A 21 28.07 -18.36 -14.40
C GLU A 21 27.82 -17.90 -12.97
N GLN A 22 28.82 -17.31 -12.30
CA GLN A 22 28.69 -16.78 -10.95
C GLN A 22 27.71 -15.61 -10.89
N VAL A 23 27.82 -14.65 -11.80
CA VAL A 23 26.88 -13.52 -11.90
C VAL A 23 25.46 -14.03 -12.19
N SER A 24 25.33 -14.99 -13.10
CA SER A 24 24.03 -15.59 -13.40
C SER A 24 23.44 -16.34 -12.19
N ARG A 25 24.27 -17.04 -11.41
CA ARG A 25 23.86 -17.72 -10.17
C ARG A 25 23.43 -16.71 -9.12
N LEU A 26 24.22 -15.66 -8.89
CA LEU A 26 23.92 -14.59 -7.94
C LEU A 26 22.60 -13.89 -8.30
N ALA A 27 22.40 -13.54 -9.57
CA ALA A 27 21.16 -12.93 -10.03
C ALA A 27 19.93 -13.81 -9.74
N ARG A 28 20.05 -15.12 -9.95
CA ARG A 28 18.98 -16.08 -9.63
C ARG A 28 18.74 -16.22 -8.13
N GLU A 29 19.78 -16.11 -7.31
CA GLU A 29 19.67 -16.13 -5.85
C GLU A 29 19.00 -14.87 -5.31
N GLU A 30 19.37 -13.68 -5.80
CA GLU A 30 18.73 -12.41 -5.45
C GLU A 30 17.25 -12.40 -5.82
N ILE A 31 16.88 -12.92 -7.00
CA ILE A 31 15.47 -13.07 -7.40
C ILE A 31 14.74 -14.00 -6.42
N ARG A 32 15.35 -15.12 -6.01
CA ARG A 32 14.74 -16.05 -5.04
C ARG A 32 14.59 -15.41 -3.66
N LEU A 33 15.59 -14.64 -3.22
CA LEU A 33 15.56 -13.92 -1.96
C LEU A 33 14.45 -12.86 -1.97
N ALA A 34 14.42 -12.03 -3.01
CA ALA A 34 13.38 -11.02 -3.19
C ALA A 34 11.98 -11.66 -3.24
N ALA A 35 11.81 -12.79 -3.94
CA ALA A 35 10.56 -13.53 -3.95
C ALA A 35 10.16 -14.07 -2.55
N ALA A 36 11.12 -14.57 -1.78
CA ALA A 36 10.88 -15.05 -0.42
C ALA A 36 10.51 -13.90 0.53
N GLU A 37 11.20 -12.77 0.43
CA GLU A 37 10.90 -11.57 1.22
C GLU A 37 9.53 -11.00 0.85
N LEU A 38 9.20 -10.91 -0.43
CA LEU A 38 7.90 -10.45 -0.91
C LEU A 38 6.77 -11.37 -0.43
N ARG A 39 6.97 -12.70 -0.44
CA ARG A 39 6.01 -13.66 0.12
C ARG A 39 5.82 -13.49 1.62
N SER A 40 6.90 -13.29 2.36
CA SER A 40 6.86 -13.06 3.82
C SER A 40 6.15 -11.75 4.16
N LYS A 41 6.50 -10.65 3.49
CA LYS A 41 5.83 -9.35 3.60
C LYS A 41 4.35 -9.46 3.21
N GLY A 42 4.07 -10.11 2.08
CA GLY A 42 2.72 -10.35 1.58
C GLY A 42 1.84 -11.12 2.57
N LYS A 43 2.38 -12.14 3.24
CA LYS A 43 1.64 -12.88 4.28
C LYS A 43 1.28 -11.99 5.47
N ARG A 44 2.21 -11.17 5.95
CA ARG A 44 1.98 -10.25 7.08
C ARG A 44 0.97 -9.17 6.72
N VAL A 45 1.13 -8.54 5.55
CA VAL A 45 0.20 -7.54 5.02
C VAL A 45 -1.18 -8.16 4.80
N GLY A 46 -1.25 -9.35 4.21
CA GLY A 46 -2.51 -10.07 3.97
C GLY A 46 -3.23 -10.44 5.27
N ALA A 47 -2.52 -10.95 6.27
CA ALA A 47 -3.09 -11.22 7.59
C ALA A 47 -3.58 -9.94 8.26
N GLY A 48 -2.80 -8.85 8.22
CA GLY A 48 -3.20 -7.55 8.76
C GLY A 48 -4.43 -6.99 8.06
N ALA A 49 -4.48 -7.04 6.73
CA ALA A 49 -5.63 -6.62 5.93
C ALA A 49 -6.88 -7.47 6.24
N GLY A 50 -6.70 -8.79 6.40
CA GLY A 50 -7.79 -9.68 6.80
C GLY A 50 -8.33 -9.38 8.20
N LEU A 51 -7.45 -9.15 9.17
CA LEU A 51 -7.84 -8.78 10.54
C LEU A 51 -8.54 -7.41 10.57
N LEU A 52 -8.00 -6.40 9.89
CA LEU A 52 -8.63 -5.08 9.82
C LEU A 52 -9.96 -5.13 9.08
N GLY A 53 -10.05 -5.90 7.99
CA GLY A 53 -11.31 -6.13 7.29
C GLY A 53 -12.36 -6.78 8.18
N GLY A 54 -11.98 -7.87 8.89
CA GLY A 54 -12.86 -8.53 9.85
C GLY A 54 -13.29 -7.62 11.00
N ALA A 55 -12.35 -6.85 11.57
CA ALA A 55 -12.65 -5.87 12.61
C ALA A 55 -13.62 -4.79 12.11
N GLY A 56 -13.45 -4.31 10.87
CA GLY A 56 -14.37 -3.36 10.23
C GLY A 56 -15.78 -3.91 10.09
N VAL A 57 -15.93 -5.16 9.65
CA VAL A 57 -17.24 -5.84 9.54
C VAL A 57 -17.90 -6.00 10.92
N LEU A 58 -17.14 -6.45 11.93
CA LEU A 58 -17.66 -6.59 13.29
C LEU A 58 -18.05 -5.24 13.90
N ALA A 59 -17.23 -4.20 13.70
CA ALA A 59 -17.54 -2.84 14.14
C ALA A 59 -18.81 -2.30 13.47
N TRP A 60 -19.00 -2.58 12.17
CA TRP A 60 -20.22 -2.22 11.45
C TRP A 60 -21.47 -2.84 12.10
N PHE A 61 -21.46 -4.14 12.37
CA PHE A 61 -22.56 -4.80 13.08
C PHE A 61 -22.74 -4.25 14.50
N GLY A 62 -21.65 -3.99 15.23
CA GLY A 62 -21.68 -3.38 16.56
C GLY A 62 -22.39 -2.01 16.56
N VAL A 63 -22.08 -1.15 15.59
CA VAL A 63 -22.76 0.16 15.45
C VAL A 63 -24.25 -0.03 15.15
N MET A 64 -24.62 -0.97 14.27
CA MET A 64 -26.04 -1.25 13.99
C MET A 64 -26.78 -1.78 15.22
N SER A 65 -26.15 -2.64 16.02
CA SER A 65 -26.69 -3.12 17.30
C SER A 65 -26.86 -2.00 18.31
N LEU A 66 -25.92 -1.05 18.40
CA LEU A 66 -26.03 0.13 19.26
C LEU A 66 -27.17 1.05 18.82
N ILE A 67 -27.32 1.30 17.52
CA ILE A 67 -28.44 2.07 16.97
C ILE A 67 -29.77 1.40 17.33
N ALA A 68 -29.89 0.09 17.11
CA ALA A 68 -31.09 -0.67 17.49
C ALA A 68 -31.35 -0.59 19.01
N GLY A 69 -30.31 -0.71 19.83
CA GLY A 69 -30.41 -0.55 21.28
C GLY A 69 -30.92 0.83 21.69
N LEU A 70 -30.43 1.91 21.08
CA LEU A 70 -30.93 3.27 21.31
C LEU A 70 -32.40 3.41 20.93
N VAL A 71 -32.81 2.82 19.81
CA VAL A 71 -34.22 2.81 19.41
C VAL A 71 -35.07 2.09 20.45
N LEU A 72 -34.64 0.92 20.94
CA LEU A 72 -35.38 0.17 21.96
C LEU A 72 -35.47 0.92 23.29
N VAL A 73 -34.38 1.55 23.73
CA VAL A 73 -34.37 2.38 24.96
C VAL A 73 -35.34 3.55 24.80
N LEU A 74 -35.30 4.25 23.67
CA LEU A 74 -36.18 5.40 23.44
C LEU A 74 -37.65 4.97 23.23
N ALA A 75 -37.87 3.76 22.72
CA ALA A 75 -39.21 3.17 22.59
C ALA A 75 -39.87 2.86 23.94
N THR A 76 -39.15 2.92 25.06
CA THR A 76 -39.75 2.83 26.41
C THR A 76 -40.58 4.05 26.78
N VAL A 77 -40.34 5.20 26.13
CA VAL A 77 -40.99 6.49 26.40
C VAL A 77 -41.68 7.10 25.17
N LEU A 78 -41.44 6.57 23.96
CA LEU A 78 -42.06 6.99 22.70
C LEU A 78 -42.57 5.78 21.91
N PRO A 79 -43.52 5.95 20.97
CA PRO A 79 -43.85 4.91 20.00
C PRO A 79 -42.60 4.47 19.22
N ALA A 80 -42.44 3.16 19.00
CA ALA A 80 -41.23 2.60 18.40
C ALA A 80 -40.87 3.20 17.03
N TRP A 81 -41.87 3.51 16.19
CA TRP A 81 -41.65 4.14 14.89
C TRP A 81 -41.05 5.56 15.03
N LEU A 82 -41.50 6.33 16.02
CA LEU A 82 -40.99 7.69 16.28
C LEU A 82 -39.59 7.62 16.88
N ALA A 83 -39.34 6.69 17.80
CA ALA A 83 -38.01 6.44 18.35
C ALA A 83 -36.99 6.11 17.24
N ALA A 84 -37.37 5.27 16.27
CA ALA A 84 -36.55 4.94 15.11
C ALA A 84 -36.21 6.19 14.27
N PHE A 85 -37.18 7.06 14.00
CA PHE A 85 -36.94 8.31 13.25
C PHE A 85 -36.05 9.30 14.01
N VAL A 86 -36.20 9.43 15.33
CA VAL A 86 -35.36 10.32 16.15
C VAL A 86 -33.91 9.85 16.11
N VAL A 87 -33.65 8.56 16.32
CA VAL A 87 -32.29 8.00 16.25
C VAL A 87 -31.73 8.13 14.83
N ALA A 88 -32.52 7.83 13.79
CA ALA A 88 -32.08 7.98 12.40
C ALA A 88 -31.72 9.43 12.06
N ALA A 89 -32.50 10.41 12.52
CA ALA A 89 -32.21 11.83 12.33
C ALA A 89 -30.87 12.22 12.98
N GLY A 90 -30.60 11.74 14.20
CA GLY A 90 -29.31 11.93 14.87
C GLY A 90 -28.13 11.32 14.10
N VAL A 91 -28.28 10.09 13.62
CA VAL A 91 -27.25 9.41 12.81
C VAL A 91 -26.99 10.15 11.50
N PHE A 92 -28.03 10.58 10.78
CA PHE A 92 -27.88 11.34 9.54
C PHE A 92 -27.29 12.73 9.76
N ALA A 93 -27.63 13.40 10.87
CA ALA A 93 -27.01 14.67 11.23
C ALA A 93 -25.50 14.51 11.45
N LEU A 94 -25.09 13.50 12.22
CA LEU A 94 -23.67 13.19 12.43
C LEU A 94 -22.97 12.83 11.11
N ALA A 95 -23.59 12.00 10.28
CA ALA A 95 -23.06 11.63 8.96
C ALA A 95 -22.88 12.86 8.07
N GLY A 96 -23.84 13.79 8.08
CA GLY A 96 -23.77 15.06 7.36
C GLY A 96 -22.58 15.92 7.83
N VAL A 97 -22.39 16.06 9.15
CA VAL A 97 -21.24 16.79 9.71
C VAL A 97 -19.92 16.15 9.28
N LEU A 98 -19.79 14.82 9.42
CA LEU A 98 -18.58 14.11 9.01
C LEU A 98 -18.31 14.24 7.51
N ALA A 99 -19.35 14.20 6.67
CA ALA A 99 -19.23 14.40 5.23
C ALA A 99 -18.76 15.82 4.89
N LEU A 100 -19.29 16.84 5.56
CA LEU A 100 -18.88 18.24 5.37
C LEU A 100 -17.43 18.46 5.81
N VAL A 101 -17.03 17.94 6.97
CA VAL A 101 -15.66 18.01 7.48
C VAL A 101 -14.71 17.27 6.53
N GLY A 102 -15.05 16.04 6.14
CA GLY A 102 -14.26 15.24 5.20
C GLY A 102 -14.08 15.96 3.86
N ARG A 103 -15.15 16.53 3.30
CA ARG A 103 -15.10 17.34 2.09
C ARG A 103 -14.19 18.56 2.25
N SER A 104 -14.24 19.24 3.40
CA SER A 104 -13.37 20.39 3.68
C SER A 104 -11.90 19.97 3.68
N GLN A 105 -11.56 18.86 4.34
CA GLN A 105 -10.20 18.34 4.42
C GLN A 105 -9.67 17.91 3.05
N VAL A 106 -10.47 17.21 2.25
CA VAL A 106 -10.11 16.84 0.86
C VAL A 106 -9.84 18.10 0.03
N ARG A 107 -10.68 19.13 0.13
CA ARG A 107 -10.48 20.40 -0.60
C ARG A 107 -9.24 21.18 -0.15
N LYS A 108 -8.83 21.08 1.12
CA LYS A 108 -7.60 21.70 1.62
C LYS A 108 -6.35 20.96 1.16
N GLY A 109 -6.45 19.66 0.89
CA GLY A 109 -5.35 18.85 0.35
C GLY A 109 -5.22 18.91 -1.18
N THR A 110 -5.92 19.83 -1.85
CA THR A 110 -5.81 20.04 -3.31
C THR A 110 -5.10 21.36 -3.65
N PRO A 111 -4.29 21.38 -4.73
CA PRO A 111 -4.28 20.41 -5.83
C PRO A 111 -3.53 19.10 -5.50
N PRO A 112 -4.06 17.94 -5.94
CA PRO A 112 -3.42 16.62 -5.73
C PRO A 112 -2.19 16.44 -6.65
N ILE A 113 -1.99 17.40 -7.55
CA ILE A 113 -0.86 17.48 -8.46
C ILE A 113 0.21 18.32 -7.76
N PRO A 114 1.39 17.76 -7.45
CA PRO A 114 2.49 18.51 -6.87
C PRO A 114 3.09 19.43 -7.93
N GLU A 115 2.58 20.67 -8.01
CA GLU A 115 2.95 21.67 -9.00
C GLU A 115 4.46 21.91 -9.04
N GLU A 116 5.10 22.03 -7.87
CA GLU A 116 6.56 22.19 -7.74
C GLU A 116 7.35 20.99 -8.29
N ALA A 117 6.85 19.76 -8.10
CA ALA A 117 7.50 18.57 -8.63
C ALA A 117 7.39 18.49 -10.16
N ILE A 118 6.26 18.93 -10.71
CA ILE A 118 6.08 19.03 -12.17
C ILE A 118 6.97 20.12 -12.76
N GLU A 119 7.10 21.26 -12.09
CA GLU A 119 8.03 22.32 -12.51
C GLU A 119 9.48 21.88 -12.46
N GLY A 120 9.88 21.14 -11.43
CA GLY A 120 11.21 20.52 -11.33
C GLY A 120 11.51 19.61 -12.52
N VAL A 121 10.60 18.69 -12.84
CA VAL A 121 10.74 17.77 -13.98
C VAL A 121 10.79 18.52 -15.32
N LYS A 122 9.95 19.56 -15.51
CA LYS A 122 10.00 20.40 -16.72
C LYS A 122 11.34 21.10 -16.87
N ARG A 123 11.90 21.61 -15.77
CA ARG A 123 13.20 22.29 -15.76
C ARG A 123 14.33 21.33 -16.11
N ASP A 124 14.31 20.12 -15.57
CA ASP A 124 15.30 19.09 -15.87
C ASP A 124 15.25 18.65 -17.34
N ILE A 125 14.04 18.49 -17.90
CA ILE A 125 13.85 18.21 -19.33
C ILE A 125 14.40 19.34 -20.19
N SER A 126 14.13 20.60 -19.83
CA SER A 126 14.63 21.76 -20.58
C SER A 126 16.16 21.86 -20.56
N ALA A 127 16.81 21.55 -19.42
CA ALA A 127 18.26 21.55 -19.29
C ALA A 127 18.93 20.43 -20.11
N VAL A 128 18.27 19.29 -20.28
CA VAL A 128 18.75 18.20 -21.16
C VAL A 128 18.56 18.56 -22.63
N SER A 129 17.42 19.17 -23.00
CA SER A 129 17.13 19.63 -24.38
C SER A 129 18.12 20.69 -24.86
N GLU A 130 18.46 21.66 -24.01
CA GLU A 130 19.37 22.76 -24.36
C GLU A 130 20.81 22.26 -24.58
N ARG A 131 21.24 21.26 -23.80
CA ARG A 131 22.55 20.60 -23.98
C ARG A 131 22.64 19.74 -25.24
N ALA A 132 21.51 19.23 -25.74
CA ALA A 132 21.47 18.43 -26.98
C ALA A 132 21.44 19.29 -28.25
N HIS A 133 21.18 20.59 -28.13
CA HIS A 133 21.13 21.55 -29.25
C HIS A 133 22.41 22.40 -29.41
N ARG A 134 23.39 22.26 -28.51
CA ARG A 134 24.74 22.82 -28.64
C ARG A 134 25.71 21.78 -29.17
#